data_AF-A0A524IFE3-F1
#
_entry.id   AF-A0A524IFE3-F1
#
_cell.length_a   1.000
_cell.length_b   1.000
_cell.length_c   1.000
_cell.angle_alpha   90.00
_cell.angle_beta   90.00
_cell.angle_gamma   90.00
#
_symmetry.space_group_name_H-M   'P 1'
#
loop_
_entity.id
_entity.type
_entity.pdbx_description
1 polymer ?
#
loop_
_entity_poly.entity_id
_entity_poly.type
_entity_poly.pdbx_seq_one_letter_code
_entity_poly.pdbx_strand_id
1 'polypeptide(L)'
;MTPFWKDASAVAVLLLAGWIFPGSVPAVRPDPAGLLAKGGGDDGEEGHRGRHRRGRVGVDAAPAVSVDDPEAKGLFEAKCSLCHPLSRPLRKSRERKWWIETVTRMQQVNGCPITDEEAWRIIDYLAIVRGPGAPRGPDDDGDHEGERGAPAPRGELGPGPAAPSTGGGAPETKALFESKCSICHPVSRPLGKTKDRAGWTATVTRMKNGSGCPITDAEAGVIIDYLTNIRGSVAR
;
A
#
# COMPACT_ATOMS: atom_id res chain seq x y z
N MET A 1 -56.72 4.62 -34.74
CA MET A 1 -56.17 3.51 -35.57
C MET A 1 -55.26 2.66 -34.69
N THR A 2 -55.11 1.36 -35.01
CA THR A 2 -54.16 0.43 -34.37
C THR A 2 -52.95 0.19 -35.31
N PRO A 3 -52.01 -0.74 -35.08
CA PRO A 3 -50.64 -0.38 -34.70
C PRO A 3 -49.61 -0.99 -35.68
N PHE A 4 -48.70 -1.85 -35.19
CA PHE A 4 -47.82 -2.76 -35.97
C PHE A 4 -46.64 -2.08 -36.71
N TRP A 5 -45.37 -2.51 -36.60
CA TRP A 5 -44.70 -3.51 -35.73
C TRP A 5 -43.45 -2.84 -35.07
N LYS A 6 -42.55 -3.43 -34.26
CA LYS A 6 -42.11 -4.81 -33.93
C LYS A 6 -41.26 -5.56 -34.98
N ASP A 7 -39.95 -5.61 -34.79
CA ASP A 7 -39.14 -6.76 -35.25
C ASP A 7 -37.93 -7.01 -34.33
N ALA A 8 -37.43 -8.25 -34.33
CA ALA A 8 -36.33 -8.72 -33.49
C ALA A 8 -35.59 -9.90 -34.16
N SER A 9 -34.41 -10.27 -33.63
CA SER A 9 -33.41 -11.23 -34.16
C SER A 9 -32.30 -10.55 -34.97
N ALA A 10 -31.02 -10.93 -34.86
CA ALA A 10 -30.53 -12.30 -34.74
C ALA A 10 -29.34 -12.48 -33.78
N VAL A 11 -29.23 -13.69 -33.22
CA VAL A 11 -28.04 -14.17 -32.49
C VAL A 11 -27.07 -14.78 -33.50
N ALA A 12 -25.82 -14.30 -33.52
CA ALA A 12 -24.75 -14.82 -34.38
C ALA A 12 -23.57 -15.34 -33.53
N VAL A 13 -23.75 -16.51 -32.89
CA VAL A 13 -22.66 -17.22 -32.22
C VAL A 13 -21.82 -17.97 -33.26
N LEU A 14 -20.69 -17.38 -33.65
CA LEU A 14 -19.71 -18.04 -34.52
C LEU A 14 -18.68 -18.81 -33.70
N LEU A 15 -18.98 -20.09 -33.45
CA LEU A 15 -17.98 -21.07 -33.01
C LEU A 15 -17.08 -21.46 -34.19
N LEU A 16 -15.80 -21.09 -34.15
CA LEU A 16 -14.78 -21.69 -35.02
C LEU A 16 -13.93 -22.65 -34.19
N ALA A 17 -13.96 -23.92 -34.57
CA ALA A 17 -13.30 -25.00 -33.83
C ALA A 17 -11.89 -25.30 -34.37
N GLY A 18 -10.98 -25.58 -33.43
CA GLY A 18 -9.96 -26.63 -33.53
C GLY A 18 -8.97 -26.59 -34.70
N TRP A 19 -7.76 -26.11 -34.42
CA TRP A 19 -6.54 -26.61 -35.07
C TRP A 19 -5.64 -27.24 -34.00
N ILE A 20 -5.71 -28.56 -33.85
CA ILE A 20 -4.84 -29.34 -32.96
C ILE A 20 -3.58 -29.70 -33.75
N PHE A 21 -2.42 -29.22 -33.30
CA PHE A 21 -1.11 -29.59 -33.86
C PHE A 21 -0.45 -30.71 -33.03
N PRO A 22 -0.37 -31.96 -33.52
CA PRO A 22 0.42 -33.02 -32.89
C PRO A 22 1.90 -32.88 -33.26
N GLY A 23 2.69 -32.21 -32.40
CA GLY A 23 4.11 -31.92 -32.63
C GLY A 23 5.08 -32.76 -31.78
N SER A 24 5.54 -33.87 -32.36
CA SER A 24 6.72 -34.70 -32.00
C SER A 24 7.42 -34.49 -30.64
N VAL A 25 7.30 -35.47 -29.74
CA VAL A 25 8.18 -35.62 -28.57
C VAL A 25 9.53 -36.22 -29.00
N PRO A 26 10.69 -35.58 -28.71
CA PRO A 26 12.00 -36.20 -28.92
C PRO A 26 12.29 -37.23 -27.83
N ALA A 27 12.65 -38.46 -28.23
CA ALA A 27 12.93 -39.55 -27.29
C ALA A 27 14.31 -39.39 -26.62
N VAL A 28 14.31 -39.26 -25.29
CA VAL A 28 15.53 -39.40 -24.48
C VAL A 28 15.99 -40.87 -24.51
N ARG A 29 17.25 -41.10 -24.89
CA ARG A 29 17.91 -42.40 -24.76
C ARG A 29 18.67 -42.46 -23.43
N PRO A 30 18.62 -43.58 -22.68
CA PRO A 30 19.55 -43.82 -21.58
C PRO A 30 20.90 -44.28 -22.14
N ASP A 31 22.00 -43.68 -21.69
CA ASP A 31 23.35 -44.16 -21.98
C ASP A 31 23.76 -45.30 -21.02
N PRO A 32 24.45 -46.36 -21.48
CA PRO A 32 24.86 -47.49 -20.66
C PRO A 32 26.16 -47.21 -19.88
N ALA A 33 26.34 -47.88 -18.75
CA ALA A 33 27.46 -47.63 -17.84
C ALA A 33 28.75 -48.39 -18.21
N GLY A 34 29.79 -47.63 -18.59
CA GLY A 34 31.18 -47.81 -18.17
C GLY A 34 32.08 -48.80 -18.93
N LEU A 35 33.37 -48.44 -19.07
CA LEU A 35 34.49 -49.33 -18.73
C LEU A 35 35.85 -48.60 -18.52
N LEU A 36 36.49 -48.93 -17.39
CA LEU A 36 37.94 -49.05 -17.09
C LEU A 36 39.02 -48.21 -17.82
N ALA A 37 39.83 -47.49 -17.02
CA ALA A 37 41.29 -47.35 -17.13
C ALA A 37 41.92 -47.24 -15.72
N LYS A 38 43.25 -47.45 -15.55
CA LYS A 38 43.94 -47.56 -14.24
C LYS A 38 45.28 -46.79 -14.15
N GLY A 39 45.65 -46.39 -12.93
CA GLY A 39 47.00 -45.97 -12.49
C GLY A 39 47.15 -44.45 -12.27
N GLY A 40 47.95 -43.96 -11.31
CA GLY A 40 48.73 -44.62 -10.23
C GLY A 40 49.67 -43.64 -9.51
N GLY A 41 49.94 -43.82 -8.21
CA GLY A 41 50.59 -42.84 -7.31
C GLY A 41 49.54 -41.99 -6.55
N ASP A 42 49.59 -41.70 -5.24
CA ASP A 42 50.70 -41.60 -4.27
C ASP A 42 51.73 -40.51 -4.67
N ASP A 43 52.05 -39.50 -3.84
CA ASP A 43 52.00 -39.35 -2.36
C ASP A 43 50.97 -38.29 -1.84
N GLY A 44 51.07 -37.80 -0.59
CA GLY A 44 49.95 -37.13 0.12
C GLY A 44 50.26 -35.85 0.91
N GLU A 45 49.22 -35.23 1.50
CA GLU A 45 49.29 -34.34 2.68
C GLU A 45 47.89 -34.25 3.36
N GLU A 46 47.83 -33.65 4.56
CA GLU A 46 46.75 -33.83 5.53
C GLU A 46 45.80 -32.63 5.77
N GLY A 47 44.51 -32.89 5.65
CA GLY A 47 43.47 -32.34 6.53
C GLY A 47 43.31 -30.82 6.72
N HIS A 48 42.69 -30.12 5.76
CA HIS A 48 41.84 -28.96 6.11
C HIS A 48 40.35 -29.23 5.88
N ARG A 49 39.53 -28.89 6.89
CA ARG A 49 38.08 -29.10 6.92
C ARG A 49 37.39 -28.37 5.75
N GLY A 50 36.61 -29.11 4.97
CA GLY A 50 35.87 -28.57 3.84
C GLY A 50 34.69 -27.68 4.25
N ARG A 51 34.40 -26.65 3.46
CA ARG A 51 33.17 -25.85 3.54
C ARG A 51 32.44 -25.96 2.20
N HIS A 52 31.24 -26.54 2.19
CA HIS A 52 30.54 -26.91 0.96
C HIS A 52 30.30 -25.71 0.02
N ARG A 53 30.90 -25.73 -1.18
CA ARG A 53 30.35 -25.01 -2.34
C ARG A 53 29.04 -25.69 -2.75
N ARG A 54 27.91 -25.29 -2.17
CA ARG A 54 26.60 -25.47 -2.83
C ARG A 54 26.55 -24.47 -3.98
N GLY A 55 26.34 -24.96 -5.19
CA GLY A 55 26.15 -24.09 -6.36
C GLY A 55 24.93 -23.20 -6.15
N ARG A 56 25.08 -21.90 -6.39
CA ARG A 56 23.92 -21.01 -6.57
C ARG A 56 23.28 -21.39 -7.91
N VAL A 57 22.14 -22.07 -7.85
CA VAL A 57 21.23 -22.17 -9.00
C VAL A 57 20.94 -20.77 -9.52
N GLY A 58 20.87 -20.62 -10.84
CA GLY A 58 20.52 -19.35 -11.46
C GLY A 58 19.15 -18.90 -10.96
N VAL A 59 19.12 -17.77 -10.28
CA VAL A 59 17.93 -16.92 -10.29
C VAL A 59 18.08 -16.04 -11.52
N ASP A 60 17.12 -16.08 -12.42
CA ASP A 60 17.11 -15.21 -13.58
C ASP A 60 17.17 -13.75 -13.09
N ALA A 61 18.08 -12.98 -13.69
CA ALA A 61 18.39 -11.65 -13.19
C ALA A 61 17.19 -10.72 -13.38
N ALA A 62 16.46 -10.45 -12.28
CA ALA A 62 15.44 -9.42 -12.25
C ALA A 62 16.03 -8.11 -12.80
N PRO A 63 15.30 -7.39 -13.67
CA PRO A 63 15.84 -6.22 -14.35
C PRO A 63 16.29 -5.18 -13.33
N ALA A 64 17.50 -4.64 -13.53
CA ALA A 64 18.02 -3.58 -12.69
C ALA A 64 17.16 -2.32 -12.86
N VAL A 65 16.38 -1.99 -11.83
CA VAL A 65 15.53 -0.78 -11.80
C VAL A 65 16.39 0.44 -12.04
N SER A 66 16.14 1.16 -13.14
CA SER A 66 16.85 2.39 -13.47
C SER A 66 16.35 3.55 -12.60
N VAL A 67 17.18 4.59 -12.46
CA VAL A 67 16.85 5.74 -11.60
C VAL A 67 15.64 6.55 -12.11
N ASP A 68 15.34 6.40 -13.39
CA ASP A 68 14.27 7.08 -14.12
C ASP A 68 13.08 6.16 -14.47
N ASP A 69 12.97 4.97 -13.86
CA ASP A 69 11.88 4.02 -14.13
C ASP A 69 10.49 4.67 -13.92
N PRO A 70 9.71 4.90 -14.99
CA PRO A 70 8.41 5.55 -14.89
C PRO A 70 7.35 4.63 -14.26
N GLU A 71 7.52 3.30 -14.29
CA GLU A 71 6.62 2.35 -13.62
C GLU A 71 6.79 2.46 -12.11
N ALA A 72 8.02 2.37 -11.60
CA ALA A 72 8.30 2.49 -10.16
C ALA A 72 7.92 3.89 -9.61
N LYS A 73 8.19 4.97 -10.35
CA LYS A 73 7.71 6.31 -10.00
C LYS A 73 6.17 6.37 -9.99
N GLY A 74 5.51 5.90 -11.05
CA GLY A 74 4.06 5.91 -11.17
C GLY A 74 3.37 5.11 -10.06
N LEU A 75 3.95 3.97 -9.66
CA LEU A 75 3.51 3.18 -8.52
C LEU A 75 3.58 3.97 -7.20
N PHE A 76 4.71 4.64 -6.94
CA PHE A 76 4.86 5.50 -5.76
C PHE A 76 3.81 6.63 -5.77
N GLU A 77 3.65 7.35 -6.88
CA GLU A 77 2.71 8.47 -6.98
C GLU A 77 1.25 8.00 -6.81
N ALA A 78 0.85 6.91 -7.46
CA ALA A 78 -0.50 6.36 -7.41
C ALA A 78 -0.87 5.76 -6.04
N LYS A 79 0.07 5.08 -5.36
CA LYS A 79 -0.21 4.38 -4.09
C LYS A 79 -0.03 5.29 -2.87
N CYS A 80 0.98 6.16 -2.86
CA CYS A 80 1.24 7.02 -1.70
C CYS A 80 0.36 8.27 -1.64
N SER A 81 -0.18 8.76 -2.76
CA SER A 81 -1.07 9.93 -2.77
C SER A 81 -2.44 9.66 -2.12
N LEU A 82 -2.89 8.40 -2.10
CA LEU A 82 -4.17 7.96 -1.52
C LEU A 82 -4.40 8.42 -0.07
N CYS A 83 -3.33 8.51 0.73
CA CYS A 83 -3.41 8.74 2.18
C CYS A 83 -2.54 9.92 2.68
N HIS A 84 -1.72 10.57 1.83
CA HIS A 84 -0.98 11.79 2.20
C HIS A 84 -0.34 12.49 0.98
N PRO A 85 -0.07 13.82 1.05
CA PRO A 85 0.72 14.50 0.02
C PRO A 85 2.13 13.92 -0.12
N LEU A 86 2.60 13.76 -1.36
CA LEU A 86 3.89 13.13 -1.69
C LEU A 86 5.11 13.93 -1.19
N SER A 87 4.94 15.21 -0.83
CA SER A 87 5.99 16.01 -0.18
C SER A 87 6.47 15.42 1.16
N ARG A 88 5.63 14.65 1.87
CA ARG A 88 6.00 14.01 3.15
C ARG A 88 7.18 13.03 3.06
N PRO A 89 7.18 12.05 2.15
CA PRO A 89 8.39 11.28 1.83
C PRO A 89 9.42 12.12 1.06
N LEU A 90 9.00 12.88 0.03
CA LEU A 90 9.94 13.54 -0.89
C LEU A 90 10.77 14.69 -0.29
N ARG A 91 10.49 15.20 0.92
CA ARG A 91 11.40 16.14 1.61
C ARG A 91 12.55 15.46 2.35
N LYS A 92 12.43 14.16 2.69
CA LYS A 92 13.42 13.43 3.50
C LYS A 92 14.55 12.87 2.63
N SER A 93 15.77 12.79 3.14
CA SER A 93 16.86 11.96 2.57
C SER A 93 17.20 10.88 3.61
N ARG A 94 17.14 9.60 3.25
CA ARG A 94 17.27 8.47 4.19
C ARG A 94 17.91 7.27 3.52
N GLU A 95 18.51 6.38 4.32
CA GLU A 95 19.07 5.11 3.84
C GLU A 95 18.00 4.12 3.39
N ARG A 96 18.37 3.19 2.49
CA ARG A 96 17.47 2.15 1.95
C ARG A 96 16.78 1.32 3.05
N LYS A 97 17.48 1.01 4.15
CA LYS A 97 16.93 0.29 5.30
C LYS A 97 15.74 1.05 5.95
N TRP A 98 15.88 2.36 6.13
CA TRP A 98 14.81 3.21 6.65
C TRP A 98 13.62 3.31 5.70
N TRP A 99 13.87 3.28 4.37
CA TRP A 99 12.81 3.19 3.36
C TRP A 99 12.07 1.85 3.41
N ILE A 100 12.76 0.72 3.58
CA ILE A 100 12.12 -0.59 3.85
C ILE A 100 11.20 -0.48 5.08
N GLU A 101 11.76 -0.11 6.23
CA GLU A 101 11.01 0.03 7.50
C GLU A 101 9.80 0.97 7.39
N THR A 102 9.89 2.00 6.54
CA THR A 102 8.80 2.95 6.33
C THR A 102 7.73 2.44 5.37
N VAL A 103 8.10 1.86 4.22
CA VAL A 103 7.13 1.35 3.23
C VAL A 103 6.44 0.09 3.75
N THR A 104 7.16 -0.85 4.35
CA THR A 104 6.57 -2.02 5.02
C THR A 104 5.60 -1.61 6.14
N ARG A 105 5.91 -0.54 6.89
CA ARG A 105 4.97 0.03 7.87
C ARG A 105 3.78 0.72 7.22
N MET A 106 3.94 1.36 6.05
CA MET A 106 2.82 1.93 5.29
C MET A 106 1.84 0.83 4.85
N GLN A 107 2.36 -0.27 4.31
CA GLN A 107 1.62 -1.48 3.95
C GLN A 107 0.94 -2.12 5.17
N GLN A 108 1.72 -2.63 6.13
CA GLN A 108 1.24 -3.58 7.15
C GLN A 108 0.52 -2.93 8.34
N VAL A 109 0.85 -1.69 8.71
CA VAL A 109 0.33 -1.02 9.93
C VAL A 109 -0.56 0.17 9.60
N ASN A 110 -0.30 0.80 8.46
CA ASN A 110 -1.05 1.93 7.93
C ASN A 110 -1.98 1.53 6.76
N GLY A 111 -2.03 0.24 6.41
CA GLY A 111 -2.98 -0.41 5.50
C GLY A 111 -2.97 0.10 4.05
N CYS A 112 -1.88 0.70 3.59
CA CYS A 112 -1.71 1.12 2.21
C CYS A 112 -1.84 -0.10 1.28
N PRO A 113 -2.70 -0.07 0.23
CA PRO A 113 -2.97 -1.23 -0.63
C PRO A 113 -1.85 -1.45 -1.64
N ILE A 114 -0.70 -1.92 -1.16
CA ILE A 114 0.47 -2.32 -1.95
C ILE A 114 0.86 -3.78 -1.72
N THR A 115 1.17 -4.49 -2.80
CA THR A 115 1.77 -5.83 -2.73
C THR A 115 3.23 -5.76 -2.30
N ASP A 116 3.85 -6.89 -1.97
CA ASP A 116 5.27 -6.93 -1.61
C ASP A 116 6.16 -6.51 -2.79
N GLU A 117 5.81 -6.91 -4.01
CA GLU A 117 6.54 -6.58 -5.25
C GLU A 117 6.40 -5.09 -5.62
N GLU A 118 5.25 -4.49 -5.36
CA GLU A 118 5.05 -3.04 -5.48
C GLU A 118 5.82 -2.29 -4.39
N ALA A 119 5.80 -2.79 -3.15
CA ALA A 119 6.54 -2.22 -2.03
C ALA A 119 8.05 -2.21 -2.31
N TRP A 120 8.62 -3.31 -2.83
CA TRP A 120 10.04 -3.37 -3.22
C TRP A 120 10.38 -2.37 -4.33
N ARG A 121 9.59 -2.26 -5.41
CA ARG A 121 9.79 -1.23 -6.44
C ARG A 121 9.79 0.19 -5.85
N ILE A 122 8.85 0.50 -4.96
CA ILE A 122 8.73 1.81 -4.31
C ILE A 122 9.90 2.07 -3.35
N ILE A 123 10.38 1.06 -2.62
CA ILE A 123 11.57 1.12 -1.76
C ILE A 123 12.82 1.45 -2.59
N ASP A 124 12.99 0.79 -3.73
CA ASP A 124 14.14 0.98 -4.61
C ASP A 124 14.16 2.38 -5.22
N TYR A 125 13.01 2.82 -5.76
CA TYR A 125 12.81 4.19 -6.25
C TYR A 125 13.12 5.25 -5.18
N LEU A 126 12.60 5.10 -3.96
CA LEU A 126 12.84 6.04 -2.86
C LEU A 126 14.29 5.99 -2.35
N ALA A 127 14.94 4.81 -2.33
CA ALA A 127 16.34 4.68 -1.95
C ALA A 127 17.30 5.33 -2.96
N ILE A 128 16.90 5.38 -4.24
CA ILE A 128 17.61 6.10 -5.30
C ILE A 128 17.36 7.60 -5.19
N VAL A 129 16.12 8.04 -5.38
CA VAL A 129 15.78 9.47 -5.53
C VAL A 129 15.91 10.24 -4.21
N ARG A 130 15.68 9.57 -3.07
CA ARG A 130 15.72 10.13 -1.72
C ARG A 130 16.71 9.39 -0.81
N GLY A 131 17.80 8.88 -1.39
CA GLY A 131 18.92 8.25 -0.69
C GLY A 131 19.69 9.22 0.24
N PRO A 132 20.69 8.72 1.00
CA PRO A 132 21.51 9.56 1.88
C PRO A 132 22.25 10.65 1.09
N GLY A 133 22.06 11.91 1.48
CA GLY A 133 22.71 13.05 0.83
C GLY A 133 21.91 13.68 -0.32
N ALA A 134 20.76 13.11 -0.71
CA ALA A 134 19.85 13.79 -1.62
C ALA A 134 19.35 15.12 -0.98
N PRO A 135 19.24 16.23 -1.75
CA PRO A 135 18.83 17.52 -1.22
C PRO A 135 17.53 17.43 -0.43
N ARG A 136 17.57 17.84 0.84
CA ARG A 136 16.37 17.88 1.70
C ARG A 136 15.46 19.02 1.25
N GLY A 137 14.16 18.88 1.51
CA GLY A 137 13.24 20.01 1.30
C GLY A 137 13.62 21.21 2.18
N PRO A 138 13.21 22.44 1.83
CA PRO A 138 13.45 23.65 2.62
C PRO A 138 12.62 23.70 3.94
N ASP A 139 12.36 22.53 4.52
CA ASP A 139 11.48 22.27 5.65
C ASP A 139 11.92 20.99 6.44
N ASP A 140 13.24 20.75 6.56
CA ASP A 140 13.87 19.69 7.38
C ASP A 140 14.83 20.25 8.47
N ASP A 141 14.73 21.53 8.82
CA ASP A 141 15.45 22.15 9.95
C ASP A 141 14.61 22.15 11.23
N GLY A 142 14.88 21.17 12.11
CA GLY A 142 14.50 21.24 13.53
C GLY A 142 13.29 20.42 14.02
N ASP A 143 13.36 20.11 15.31
CA ASP A 143 12.26 20.03 16.27
C ASP A 143 11.07 19.09 15.99
N HIS A 144 11.29 17.80 16.26
CA HIS A 144 10.20 16.85 16.54
C HIS A 144 10.21 16.27 17.97
N GLU A 145 10.95 16.89 18.89
CA GLU A 145 11.00 16.54 20.32
C GLU A 145 10.12 17.47 21.18
N GLY A 146 8.81 17.53 20.90
CA GLY A 146 8.00 18.65 21.40
C GLY A 146 6.48 18.52 21.56
N GLU A 147 5.83 17.35 21.47
CA GLU A 147 4.38 17.26 21.82
C GLU A 147 4.14 17.16 23.35
N ARG A 148 4.67 18.12 24.12
CA ARG A 148 4.02 18.60 25.35
C ARG A 148 3.06 19.71 24.94
N GLY A 149 1.83 19.66 25.45
CA GLY A 149 0.74 20.48 24.92
C GLY A 149 0.92 21.99 25.10
N ALA A 150 0.70 22.73 24.02
CA ALA A 150 0.29 24.14 24.05
C ALA A 150 -1.18 24.24 23.59
N PRO A 151 -1.98 25.18 24.14
CA PRO A 151 -3.42 25.20 23.91
C PRO A 151 -3.81 25.68 22.52
N ALA A 152 -4.91 25.14 21.99
CA ALA A 152 -5.53 25.67 20.78
C ALA A 152 -6.11 27.09 21.02
N PRO A 153 -6.07 28.00 20.04
CA PRO A 153 -6.67 29.32 20.17
C PRO A 153 -8.19 29.19 20.32
N ARG A 154 -8.77 29.85 21.32
CA ARG A 154 -10.22 29.95 21.52
C ARG A 154 -10.81 30.98 20.54
N GLY A 155 -10.93 30.59 19.28
CA GLY A 155 -11.78 31.26 18.29
C GLY A 155 -13.26 30.94 18.53
N GLU A 156 -14.16 31.88 18.26
CA GLU A 156 -15.55 31.79 18.72
C GLU A 156 -16.45 30.85 17.90
N LEU A 157 -17.40 30.24 18.60
CA LEU A 157 -18.49 29.46 18.02
C LEU A 157 -19.63 30.38 17.59
N GLY A 158 -19.60 30.86 16.35
CA GLY A 158 -20.80 31.41 15.72
C GLY A 158 -21.85 30.30 15.50
N PRO A 159 -23.14 30.53 15.81
CA PRO A 159 -24.18 29.51 15.62
C PRO A 159 -24.51 29.34 14.13
N GLY A 160 -23.85 28.38 13.49
CA GLY A 160 -24.22 27.92 12.14
C GLY A 160 -25.66 27.35 12.14
N PRO A 161 -26.49 27.64 11.12
CA PRO A 161 -27.89 27.25 11.12
C PRO A 161 -28.05 25.73 11.07
N ALA A 162 -29.00 25.20 11.84
CA ALA A 162 -29.31 23.78 11.87
C ALA A 162 -29.95 23.30 10.55
N ALA A 163 -29.16 22.63 9.72
CA ALA A 163 -29.65 21.85 8.59
C ALA A 163 -30.26 20.52 9.09
N PRO A 164 -31.27 19.96 8.39
CA PRO A 164 -32.06 18.84 8.92
C PRO A 164 -31.27 17.53 8.98
N SER A 165 -31.34 16.84 10.13
CA SER A 165 -30.81 15.49 10.30
C SER A 165 -31.76 14.46 9.69
N THR A 166 -31.61 14.19 8.39
CA THR A 166 -32.20 13.00 7.77
C THR A 166 -31.45 11.78 8.29
N GLY A 167 -32.06 11.07 9.25
CA GLY A 167 -31.40 10.01 9.99
C GLY A 167 -31.10 8.77 9.15
N GLY A 168 -29.82 8.59 8.81
CA GLY A 168 -29.29 7.27 8.49
C GLY A 168 -29.22 6.41 9.76
N GLY A 169 -29.48 5.10 9.64
CA GLY A 169 -29.60 4.22 10.81
C GLY A 169 -28.28 4.00 11.56
N ALA A 170 -28.35 3.56 12.82
CA ALA A 170 -27.18 3.07 13.56
C ALA A 170 -26.31 2.03 12.78
N PRO A 171 -26.86 1.07 12.00
CA PRO A 171 -26.02 0.20 11.15
C PRO A 171 -25.42 0.92 9.93
N GLU A 172 -26.11 1.93 9.37
CA GLU A 172 -25.69 2.67 8.17
C GLU A 172 -24.56 3.66 8.49
N THR A 173 -24.69 4.41 9.58
CA THR A 173 -23.64 5.29 10.12
C THR A 173 -22.38 4.50 10.49
N LYS A 174 -22.55 3.30 11.06
CA LYS A 174 -21.45 2.35 11.27
C LYS A 174 -20.81 1.91 9.94
N ALA A 175 -21.60 1.50 8.96
CA ALA A 175 -21.10 1.03 7.66
C ALA A 175 -20.33 2.14 6.91
N LEU A 176 -20.80 3.39 6.98
CA LEU A 176 -20.10 4.56 6.46
C LEU A 176 -18.74 4.76 7.14
N PHE A 177 -18.69 4.71 8.48
CA PHE A 177 -17.44 4.78 9.24
C PHE A 177 -16.48 3.64 8.87
N GLU A 178 -16.95 2.39 8.85
CA GLU A 178 -16.09 1.24 8.51
C GLU A 178 -15.60 1.31 7.06
N SER A 179 -16.45 1.70 6.12
CA SER A 179 -16.09 1.89 4.70
C SER A 179 -15.03 2.98 4.52
N LYS A 180 -15.21 4.16 5.13
CA LYS A 180 -14.33 5.32 4.90
C LYS A 180 -13.04 5.28 5.73
N CYS A 181 -13.11 4.84 6.99
CA CYS A 181 -11.98 4.88 7.90
C CYS A 181 -11.05 3.66 7.80
N SER A 182 -11.43 2.62 7.04
CA SER A 182 -10.56 1.47 6.73
C SER A 182 -9.68 1.66 5.48
N ILE A 183 -10.01 2.62 4.58
CA ILE A 183 -9.33 2.85 3.28
C ILE A 183 -7.80 2.98 3.42
N CYS A 184 -7.36 3.61 4.50
CA CYS A 184 -5.95 3.64 4.88
C CYS A 184 -5.71 2.66 6.03
N HIS A 185 -5.94 3.05 7.28
CA HIS A 185 -5.53 2.29 8.46
C HIS A 185 -6.66 1.43 9.08
N PRO A 186 -6.35 0.36 9.83
CA PRO A 186 -7.39 -0.44 10.50
C PRO A 186 -8.24 0.39 11.48
N VAL A 187 -9.56 0.18 11.44
CA VAL A 187 -10.56 0.88 12.27
C VAL A 187 -10.39 0.68 13.78
N SER A 188 -9.62 -0.33 14.19
CA SER A 188 -9.17 -0.49 15.58
C SER A 188 -8.38 0.72 16.12
N ARG A 189 -7.75 1.53 15.25
CA ARG A 189 -6.99 2.73 15.67
C ARG A 189 -7.88 3.86 16.22
N PRO A 190 -8.94 4.33 15.52
CA PRO A 190 -9.93 5.22 16.14
C PRO A 190 -10.73 4.53 17.26
N LEU A 191 -11.15 3.27 17.10
CA LEU A 191 -11.90 2.54 18.14
C LEU A 191 -11.08 2.29 19.42
N GLY A 192 -9.75 2.33 19.35
CA GLY A 192 -8.83 2.27 20.50
C GLY A 192 -8.56 3.63 21.17
N LYS A 193 -9.28 4.69 20.81
CA LYS A 193 -9.19 6.03 21.44
C LYS A 193 -10.55 6.47 21.97
N THR A 194 -10.54 7.42 22.90
CA THR A 194 -11.74 8.04 23.47
C THR A 194 -11.50 9.55 23.48
N LYS A 195 -12.48 10.33 23.00
CA LYS A 195 -12.41 11.79 22.89
C LYS A 195 -13.80 12.40 23.03
N ASP A 196 -13.86 13.68 23.34
CA ASP A 196 -15.08 14.48 23.27
C ASP A 196 -15.44 14.79 21.80
N ARG A 197 -16.57 15.45 21.57
CA ARG A 197 -17.00 15.85 20.22
C ARG A 197 -15.95 16.74 19.54
N ALA A 198 -15.33 17.70 20.24
CA ALA A 198 -14.34 18.58 19.64
C ALA A 198 -13.07 17.83 19.22
N GLY A 199 -12.56 16.94 20.07
CA GLY A 199 -11.44 16.05 19.75
C GLY A 199 -11.73 15.08 18.60
N TRP A 200 -12.98 14.61 18.45
CA TRP A 200 -13.39 13.83 17.27
C TRP A 200 -13.47 14.69 16.01
N THR A 201 -14.11 15.86 16.04
CA THR A 201 -14.14 16.81 14.92
C THR A 201 -12.73 17.12 14.42
N ALA A 202 -11.84 17.58 15.30
CA ALA A 202 -10.45 17.90 14.95
C ALA A 202 -9.69 16.69 14.37
N THR A 203 -10.04 15.47 14.76
CA THR A 203 -9.45 14.25 14.20
C THR A 203 -9.93 13.97 12.78
N VAL A 204 -11.24 14.00 12.55
CA VAL A 204 -11.86 13.69 11.24
C VAL A 204 -11.53 14.78 10.22
N THR A 205 -11.63 16.06 10.58
CA THR A 205 -11.22 17.18 9.71
C THR A 205 -9.74 17.11 9.33
N ARG A 206 -8.86 16.69 10.25
CA ARG A 206 -7.43 16.49 9.94
C ARG A 206 -7.19 15.31 9.00
N MET A 207 -7.98 14.23 9.10
CA MET A 207 -7.90 13.08 8.18
C MET A 207 -8.40 13.43 6.78
N LYS A 208 -9.53 14.16 6.68
CA LYS A 208 -10.05 14.72 5.43
C LYS A 208 -9.01 15.62 4.75
N ASN A 209 -8.58 16.68 5.44
CA ASN A 209 -7.80 17.76 4.82
C ASN A 209 -6.31 17.43 4.68
N GLY A 210 -5.74 16.65 5.60
CA GLY A 210 -4.30 16.37 5.67
C GLY A 210 -3.89 14.93 5.36
N SER A 211 -4.82 14.06 4.98
CA SER A 211 -4.55 12.63 4.70
C SER A 211 -5.42 12.04 3.58
N GLY A 212 -5.91 12.87 2.65
CA GLY A 212 -6.54 12.42 1.40
C GLY A 212 -7.85 11.65 1.53
N CYS A 213 -8.38 11.48 2.74
CA CYS A 213 -9.52 10.61 3.00
C CYS A 213 -10.77 11.12 2.24
N PRO A 214 -11.39 10.32 1.35
CA PRO A 214 -12.49 10.76 0.49
C PRO A 214 -13.81 10.81 1.26
N ILE A 215 -13.93 11.78 2.17
CA ILE A 215 -15.14 12.11 2.94
C ILE A 215 -15.58 13.55 2.67
N THR A 216 -16.85 13.71 2.34
CA THR A 216 -17.55 15.00 2.29
C THR A 216 -17.77 15.54 3.71
N ASP A 217 -18.13 16.82 3.84
CA ASP A 217 -18.45 17.41 5.15
C ASP A 217 -19.69 16.81 5.81
N ALA A 218 -20.66 16.34 5.01
CA ALA A 218 -21.83 15.62 5.50
C ALA A 218 -21.43 14.25 6.10
N GLU A 219 -20.64 13.46 5.36
CA GLU A 219 -20.13 12.18 5.85
C GLU A 219 -19.20 12.35 7.06
N ALA A 220 -18.38 13.41 7.08
CA ALA A 220 -17.54 13.74 8.22
C ALA A 220 -18.38 14.04 9.47
N GLY A 221 -19.48 14.80 9.35
CA GLY A 221 -20.44 15.03 10.42
C GLY A 221 -21.01 13.72 10.98
N VAL A 222 -21.54 12.87 10.10
CA VAL A 222 -22.09 11.55 10.48
C VAL A 222 -21.05 10.67 11.20
N ILE A 223 -19.80 10.67 10.74
CA ILE A 223 -18.70 9.91 11.36
C ILE A 223 -18.29 10.50 12.72
N ILE A 224 -18.29 11.83 12.89
CA ILE A 224 -18.04 12.50 14.17
C ILE A 224 -19.14 12.15 15.17
N ASP A 225 -20.40 12.18 14.75
CA ASP A 225 -21.56 11.84 15.58
C ASP A 225 -21.50 10.38 16.04
N TYR A 226 -21.24 9.46 15.10
CA TYR A 226 -21.03 8.04 15.39
C TYR A 226 -19.89 7.81 16.40
N LEU A 227 -18.70 8.38 16.15
CA LEU A 227 -17.54 8.24 17.03
C LEU A 227 -17.75 8.89 18.40
N THR A 228 -18.49 9.99 18.48
CA THR A 228 -18.87 10.62 19.76
C THR A 228 -19.84 9.73 20.54
N ASN A 229 -20.79 9.07 19.87
CA ASN A 229 -21.73 8.15 20.51
C ASN A 229 -21.04 6.87 21.04
N ILE A 230 -20.16 6.24 20.24
CA ILE A 230 -19.54 4.95 20.64
C ILE A 230 -18.19 5.08 21.39
N ARG A 231 -17.48 6.21 21.25
CA ARG A 231 -16.14 6.48 21.82
C ARG A 231 -16.03 7.88 22.43
N GLY A 232 -17.15 8.42 22.90
CA GLY A 232 -17.21 9.70 23.61
C GLY A 232 -16.51 9.67 24.97
N SER A 233 -15.76 10.72 25.29
CA SER A 233 -15.48 11.11 26.67
C SER A 233 -16.30 12.35 26.99
N VAL A 234 -17.02 12.32 28.12
CA VAL A 234 -17.62 13.53 28.70
C VAL A 234 -16.48 14.46 29.11
N ALA A 235 -16.47 15.68 28.57
CA ALA A 235 -15.60 16.74 29.06
C ALA A 235 -15.99 17.08 30.51
N ARG A 236 -15.01 17.13 31.41
CA ARG A 236 -15.16 17.55 32.81
C ARG A 236 -14.60 18.95 33.00
#